data_AF-A0AAD7G0E0-F1
#
_entry.id   AF-A0AAD7G0E0-F1
#
_cell.length_a   1.000
_cell.length_b   1.000
_cell.length_c   1.000
_cell.angle_alpha   90.00
_cell.angle_beta   90.00
_cell.angle_gamma   90.00
#
_symmetry.space_group_name_H-M   'P 1'
#
loop_
_entity.id
_entity.type
_entity.pdbx_description
1 polymer ?
#
loop_
_entity_poly.entity_id
_entity_poly.type
_entity_poly.pdbx_seq_one_letter_code
_entity_poly.pdbx_strand_id
1 'polypeptide(L)'
;MPKLNLKRTPQEEADRQQSKKRRRREKSPKASGSRSTDEPSRKWDSSDDSDADDVYGPAPPEAGPSSRPLHPESNAYKPDLDSIRAELEEARFREKMADAFADDDRLDSVEARMNEYSHVPDRWKTGRSRAAYDHATAADDIFKLDPQYMDEEEYAEWIRAGMYRKTHAQEYEQERQKKAARAAKRAQEKALKAETARLAQIAEAERKRKKLEKAIRRAEYARQEYHTRWKILLAAPSDQSDSLGFADIPWPVLAAYRERDALSVDDLTVDAIAAFIIPSSIEMDKNHRKEKLRETFLRFHPDKFEGRFMARVREKEQERVREGIGAIVRALNALMTEDK
;
A
#
# COMPACT_ATOMS: atom_id res chain seq x y z
N MET A 1 23.89 56.78 -26.11
CA MET A 1 24.70 56.25 -24.99
C MET A 1 24.01 55.01 -24.42
N PRO A 2 24.39 53.79 -24.83
CA PRO A 2 23.78 52.54 -24.34
C PRO A 2 24.21 52.26 -22.89
N LYS A 3 23.25 51.97 -22.01
CA LYS A 3 23.50 51.65 -20.58
C LYS A 3 24.04 50.22 -20.45
N LEU A 4 25.26 50.10 -19.93
CA LEU A 4 25.93 48.84 -19.68
C LEU A 4 25.24 48.13 -18.49
N ASN A 5 24.58 46.99 -18.74
CA ASN A 5 24.01 46.16 -17.68
C ASN A 5 25.08 45.20 -17.18
N LEU A 6 25.71 45.51 -16.04
CA LEU A 6 26.62 44.58 -15.38
C LEU A 6 25.82 43.37 -14.86
N LYS A 7 26.36 42.17 -15.11
CA LYS A 7 25.83 40.91 -14.55
C LYS A 7 25.95 40.99 -13.02
N ARG A 8 24.89 40.56 -12.33
CA ARG A 8 24.83 40.57 -10.86
C ARG A 8 25.88 39.62 -10.28
N THR A 9 26.44 40.00 -9.14
CA THR A 9 27.41 39.15 -8.45
C THR A 9 26.69 37.93 -7.83
N PRO A 10 27.38 36.79 -7.64
CA PRO A 10 26.78 35.58 -7.05
C PRO A 10 26.16 35.82 -5.68
N GLN A 11 26.72 36.77 -4.92
CA GLN A 11 26.23 37.16 -3.60
C GLN A 11 24.88 37.90 -3.69
N GLU A 12 24.73 38.81 -4.67
CA GLU A 12 23.47 39.53 -4.90
C GLU A 12 22.35 38.58 -5.40
N GLU A 13 22.72 37.53 -6.13
CA GLU A 13 21.77 36.50 -6.57
C GLU A 13 21.30 35.62 -5.40
N ALA A 14 22.21 35.25 -4.50
CA ALA A 14 21.88 34.50 -3.29
C ALA A 14 20.91 35.27 -2.38
N ASP A 15 21.18 36.56 -2.13
CA ASP A 15 20.33 37.42 -1.32
C ASP A 15 18.93 37.59 -1.95
N ARG A 16 18.88 37.72 -3.28
CA ARG A 16 17.60 37.78 -4.00
C ARG A 16 16.82 36.48 -3.89
N GLN A 17 17.48 35.32 -3.94
CA GLN A 17 16.82 34.04 -3.76
C GLN A 17 16.29 33.87 -2.32
N GLN A 18 17.05 34.29 -1.31
CA GLN A 18 16.61 34.29 0.08
C GLN A 18 15.41 35.22 0.30
N SER A 19 15.44 36.42 -0.29
CA SER A 19 14.34 37.38 -0.22
C SER A 19 13.08 36.89 -0.94
N LYS A 20 13.22 36.21 -2.10
CA LYS A 20 12.11 35.52 -2.78
C LYS A 20 11.53 34.38 -1.92
N LYS A 21 12.37 33.58 -1.26
CA LYS A 21 11.91 32.49 -0.38
C LYS A 21 11.18 33.03 0.86
N ARG A 22 11.66 34.14 1.45
CA ARG A 22 11.00 34.80 2.58
C ARG A 22 9.64 35.36 2.19
N ARG A 23 9.54 36.04 1.04
CA ARG A 23 8.26 36.52 0.50
C ARG A 23 7.29 35.38 0.18
N ARG A 24 7.76 34.23 -0.29
CA ARG A 24 6.90 33.05 -0.52
C ARG A 24 6.40 32.43 0.79
N ARG A 25 7.21 32.44 1.85
CA ARG A 25 6.79 32.01 3.19
C ARG A 25 5.79 32.99 3.82
N GLU A 26 5.99 34.29 3.65
CA GLU A 26 5.07 35.33 4.13
C GLU A 26 3.74 35.34 3.35
N LYS A 27 3.77 35.02 2.05
CA LYS A 27 2.58 34.93 1.19
C LYS A 27 1.91 33.56 1.18
N SER A 28 2.47 32.55 1.86
CA SER A 28 1.79 31.28 2.06
C SER A 28 0.62 31.53 3.03
N PRO A 29 -0.65 31.44 2.60
CA PRO A 29 -1.77 31.70 3.47
C PRO A 29 -1.71 30.72 4.64
N LYS A 30 -1.61 31.27 5.87
CA LYS A 30 -1.83 30.49 7.08
C LYS A 30 -3.25 29.95 7.00
N ALA A 31 -3.36 28.63 6.86
CA ALA A 31 -4.61 27.90 7.09
C ALA A 31 -4.98 28.04 8.58
N SER A 32 -5.57 29.17 8.93
CA SER A 32 -6.27 29.37 10.20
C SER A 32 -7.71 29.69 9.85
N GLY A 33 -8.58 28.72 10.06
CA GLY A 33 -10.01 28.93 9.99
C GLY A 33 -10.45 29.91 11.06
N SER A 34 -11.16 30.96 10.65
CA SER A 34 -12.22 31.56 11.47
C SER A 34 -13.26 32.17 10.55
N ARG A 35 -14.46 31.58 10.67
CA ARG A 35 -15.74 31.98 10.14
C ARG A 35 -16.12 33.38 10.64
N SER A 36 -16.38 34.33 9.75
CA SER A 36 -17.39 35.37 10.01
C SER A 36 -18.06 35.79 8.69
N THR A 37 -19.38 35.76 8.76
CA THR A 37 -20.34 36.32 7.81
C THR A 37 -20.24 37.84 7.75
N ASP A 38 -20.26 38.41 6.55
CA ASP A 38 -21.23 39.44 6.13
C ASP A 38 -20.84 40.00 4.75
N GLU A 39 -21.78 39.93 3.82
CA GLU A 39 -21.84 40.66 2.55
C GLU A 39 -22.19 42.15 2.79
N PRO A 40 -22.23 43.08 1.79
CA PRO A 40 -22.08 42.91 0.33
C PRO A 40 -21.22 44.02 -0.37
N SER A 41 -21.12 43.91 -1.70
CA SER A 41 -21.18 45.03 -2.68
C SER A 41 -19.91 45.37 -3.49
N ARG A 42 -20.15 45.44 -4.82
CA ARG A 42 -19.49 46.18 -5.93
C ARG A 42 -18.63 45.31 -6.85
N LYS A 43 -19.14 44.79 -7.99
CA LYS A 43 -19.59 45.48 -9.22
C LYS A 43 -18.42 46.11 -9.99
N TRP A 44 -17.91 45.40 -11.02
CA TRP A 44 -17.26 45.83 -12.28
C TRP A 44 -17.06 44.50 -13.05
N ASP A 45 -17.94 44.07 -13.95
CA ASP A 45 -18.31 44.61 -15.27
C ASP A 45 -17.16 44.66 -16.29
N SER A 46 -17.51 44.15 -17.48
CA SER A 46 -16.93 44.40 -18.81
C SER A 46 -15.64 43.63 -19.15
N SER A 47 -15.72 42.60 -20.01
CA SER A 47 -15.63 42.66 -21.49
C SER A 47 -14.34 41.92 -21.85
N ASP A 48 -14.26 41.01 -22.83
CA ASP A 48 -14.70 41.11 -24.21
C ASP A 48 -14.50 39.74 -24.91
N ASP A 49 -15.31 39.50 -25.95
CA ASP A 49 -15.11 38.64 -27.15
C ASP A 49 -14.56 37.20 -27.03
N SER A 50 -14.98 36.19 -27.79
CA SER A 50 -16.03 36.01 -28.82
C SER A 50 -15.96 34.53 -29.30
N ASP A 51 -17.01 34.14 -30.03
CA ASP A 51 -17.14 32.96 -30.91
C ASP A 51 -17.68 31.66 -30.28
N ALA A 52 -18.99 31.36 -30.41
CA ALA A 52 -19.70 30.88 -31.62
C ALA A 52 -19.33 29.42 -31.91
N ASP A 53 -20.21 28.44 -32.10
CA ASP A 53 -21.66 28.24 -32.17
C ASP A 53 -21.86 26.84 -31.49
N ASP A 54 -23.02 26.26 -31.16
CA ASP A 54 -24.22 26.09 -31.97
C ASP A 54 -25.21 25.15 -31.23
N VAL A 55 -26.48 25.20 -31.65
CA VAL A 55 -27.51 24.15 -31.54
C VAL A 55 -28.34 24.02 -30.24
N TYR A 56 -29.35 24.89 -30.20
CA TYR A 56 -30.79 24.68 -29.95
C TYR A 56 -31.34 23.27 -29.55
N GLY A 57 -32.14 23.26 -28.48
CA GLY A 57 -33.18 22.25 -28.21
C GLY A 57 -34.18 22.76 -27.14
N PRO A 58 -35.52 22.74 -27.39
CA PRO A 58 -36.51 23.48 -26.60
C PRO A 58 -36.89 22.80 -25.27
N ALA A 59 -37.16 23.64 -24.26
CA ALA A 59 -37.67 23.26 -22.94
C ALA A 59 -39.19 22.99 -22.94
N PRO A 60 -39.69 22.13 -22.05
CA PRO A 60 -41.09 22.16 -21.60
C PRO A 60 -41.24 22.68 -20.15
N PRO A 61 -42.47 23.09 -19.78
CA PRO A 61 -42.71 24.17 -18.81
C PRO A 61 -42.93 23.75 -17.37
N GLU A 62 -42.95 24.79 -16.53
CA GLU A 62 -43.10 24.86 -15.07
C GLU A 62 -44.23 24.02 -14.44
N ALA A 63 -43.94 23.49 -13.24
CA ALA A 63 -44.96 23.20 -12.23
C ALA A 63 -44.38 23.32 -10.81
N GLY A 64 -44.74 24.40 -10.12
CA GLY A 64 -45.24 24.45 -8.74
C GLY A 64 -44.39 23.98 -7.54
N PRO A 65 -44.45 24.69 -6.38
CA PRO A 65 -43.58 24.47 -5.23
C PRO A 65 -44.19 23.48 -4.23
N SER A 66 -43.39 22.57 -3.65
CA SER A 66 -43.78 21.92 -2.38
C SER A 66 -42.62 21.26 -1.64
N SER A 67 -42.49 21.67 -0.38
CA SER A 67 -42.10 20.85 0.78
C SER A 67 -40.65 20.37 0.93
N ARG A 68 -39.95 21.05 1.84
CA ARG A 68 -38.88 20.51 2.71
C ARG A 68 -39.23 19.10 3.23
N PRO A 69 -38.21 18.25 3.47
CA PRO A 69 -37.88 17.98 4.87
C PRO A 69 -36.38 18.09 5.18
N LEU A 70 -36.13 18.49 6.42
CA LEU A 70 -34.85 18.61 7.10
C LEU A 70 -34.19 17.23 7.25
N HIS A 71 -32.93 17.10 6.85
CA HIS A 71 -32.03 16.03 7.32
C HIS A 71 -30.65 16.63 7.67
N PRO A 72 -30.04 16.24 8.81
CA PRO A 72 -28.76 16.76 9.25
C PRO A 72 -27.64 15.99 8.55
N GLU A 73 -27.00 16.60 7.55
CA GLU A 73 -25.85 15.97 6.91
C GLU A 73 -24.64 16.02 7.85
N SER A 74 -24.28 14.83 8.28
CA SER A 74 -22.98 14.49 8.82
C SER A 74 -21.90 14.97 7.85
N ASN A 75 -21.00 15.81 8.37
CA ASN A 75 -19.82 16.29 7.69
C ASN A 75 -18.81 15.14 7.56
N ALA A 76 -19.16 14.13 6.77
CA ALA A 76 -18.29 13.03 6.38
C ALA A 76 -17.31 13.60 5.35
N TYR A 77 -16.06 13.78 5.80
CA TYR A 77 -14.90 14.06 4.97
C TYR A 77 -14.95 13.14 3.73
N LYS A 78 -15.38 13.66 2.59
CA LYS A 78 -15.26 12.94 1.32
C LYS A 78 -13.77 12.95 1.00
N PRO A 79 -13.06 11.81 1.06
CA PRO A 79 -11.67 11.80 0.65
C PRO A 79 -11.62 12.26 -0.80
N ASP A 80 -10.79 13.26 -1.07
CA ASP A 80 -10.56 13.78 -2.40
C ASP A 80 -9.94 12.66 -3.26
N LEU A 81 -10.79 11.98 -4.02
CA LEU A 81 -10.44 10.77 -4.76
C LEU A 81 -9.34 11.05 -5.80
N ASP A 82 -9.28 12.28 -6.30
CA ASP A 82 -8.27 12.70 -7.26
C ASP A 82 -6.90 12.83 -6.59
N SER A 83 -6.85 13.30 -5.34
CA SER A 83 -5.60 13.34 -4.56
C SER A 83 -5.05 11.94 -4.26
N ILE A 84 -5.92 10.99 -3.92
CA ILE A 84 -5.54 9.60 -3.63
C ILE A 84 -5.05 8.91 -4.90
N ARG A 85 -5.70 9.18 -6.02
CA ARG A 85 -5.29 8.65 -7.33
C ARG A 85 -3.93 9.20 -7.75
N ALA A 86 -3.71 10.50 -7.59
CA ALA A 86 -2.42 11.12 -7.91
C ALA A 86 -1.28 10.55 -7.04
N GLU A 87 -1.53 10.31 -5.74
CA GLU A 87 -0.53 9.72 -4.84
C GLU A 87 -0.20 8.27 -5.21
N LEU A 88 -1.19 7.47 -5.61
CA LEU A 88 -0.99 6.11 -6.11
C LEU A 88 -0.24 6.07 -7.44
N GLU A 89 -0.53 7.01 -8.35
CA GLU A 89 0.18 7.14 -9.63
C GLU A 89 1.63 7.61 -9.42
N GLU A 90 1.88 8.54 -8.49
CA GLU A 90 3.23 8.96 -8.11
C GLU A 90 4.01 7.83 -7.43
N ALA A 91 3.37 7.02 -6.59
CA ALA A 91 3.98 5.86 -5.95
C ALA A 91 4.39 4.80 -7.00
N ARG A 92 3.50 4.48 -7.94
CA ARG A 92 3.81 3.58 -9.06
C ARG A 92 4.92 4.12 -9.96
N PHE A 93 4.93 5.43 -10.20
CA PHE A 93 6.00 6.07 -10.97
C PHE A 93 7.34 5.96 -10.25
N ARG A 94 7.38 6.19 -8.93
CA ARG A 94 8.60 6.02 -8.13
C ARG A 94 9.08 4.58 -8.07
N GLU A 95 8.17 3.62 -7.92
CA GLU A 95 8.49 2.20 -7.93
C GLU A 95 9.09 1.78 -9.28
N LYS A 96 8.46 2.21 -10.39
CA LYS A 96 8.97 1.96 -11.74
C LYS A 96 10.35 2.60 -11.99
N MET A 97 10.59 3.79 -11.44
CA MET A 97 11.91 4.42 -11.52
C MET A 97 12.95 3.70 -10.66
N ALA A 98 12.57 3.18 -9.48
CA ALA A 98 13.48 2.43 -8.62
C ALA A 98 13.87 1.08 -9.23
N ASP A 99 12.93 0.39 -9.87
CA ASP A 99 13.16 -0.89 -10.57
C ASP A 99 14.08 -0.70 -11.79
N ALA A 100 13.86 0.38 -12.55
CA ALA A 100 14.72 0.73 -13.69
C ALA A 100 16.18 1.03 -13.30
N PHE A 101 16.45 1.49 -12.07
CA PHE A 101 17.82 1.69 -11.58
C PHE A 101 18.42 0.44 -10.90
N ALA A 102 17.60 -0.53 -10.49
CA ALA A 102 18.09 -1.77 -9.89
C ALA A 102 18.72 -2.72 -10.93
N ASP A 103 18.29 -2.65 -12.18
CA ASP A 103 18.82 -3.48 -13.27
C ASP A 103 20.14 -2.95 -13.88
N ASP A 104 20.51 -1.69 -13.63
CA ASP A 104 21.73 -1.08 -14.20
C ASP A 104 23.01 -1.41 -13.40
N ASP A 105 22.89 -2.00 -12.20
CA ASP A 105 24.00 -2.58 -11.42
C ASP A 105 24.60 -3.85 -12.09
N ARG A 106 24.04 -4.29 -13.21
CA ARG A 106 24.45 -5.49 -13.94
C ARG A 106 25.73 -5.29 -14.78
N LEU A 107 26.06 -4.07 -15.18
CA LEU A 107 27.27 -3.80 -15.97
C LEU A 107 28.54 -3.83 -15.12
N ASP A 108 28.51 -3.21 -13.93
CA ASP A 108 29.63 -3.20 -12.99
C ASP A 108 29.96 -4.61 -12.47
N SER A 109 28.95 -5.47 -12.30
CA SER A 109 29.15 -6.86 -11.85
C SER A 109 29.73 -7.78 -12.94
N VAL A 110 29.45 -7.53 -14.22
CA VAL A 110 30.03 -8.29 -15.34
C VAL A 110 31.48 -7.86 -15.60
N GLU A 111 31.78 -6.56 -15.47
CA GLU A 111 33.15 -6.04 -15.58
C GLU A 111 34.04 -6.54 -14.42
N ALA A 112 33.51 -6.55 -13.18
CA ALA A 112 34.20 -7.11 -12.03
C ALA A 112 34.53 -8.61 -12.22
N ARG A 113 33.59 -9.38 -12.78
CA ARG A 113 33.75 -10.82 -13.01
C ARG A 113 34.74 -11.16 -14.14
N MET A 114 34.86 -10.33 -15.18
CA MET A 114 35.87 -10.52 -16.23
C MET A 114 37.29 -10.17 -15.75
N ASN A 115 37.41 -9.21 -14.83
CA ASN A 115 38.69 -8.82 -14.24
C ASN A 115 39.21 -9.80 -13.18
N GLU A 116 38.35 -10.64 -12.59
CA GLU A 116 38.73 -11.64 -11.57
C GLU A 116 39.49 -12.84 -12.15
N TYR A 117 39.33 -13.16 -13.44
CA TYR A 117 39.87 -14.39 -14.05
C TYR A 117 41.21 -14.25 -14.79
N SER A 118 41.84 -13.07 -14.79
CA SER A 118 43.13 -12.88 -15.46
C SER A 118 44.21 -12.49 -14.45
N HIS A 119 45.02 -13.47 -14.02
CA HIS A 119 46.25 -13.21 -13.26
C HIS A 119 47.34 -12.64 -14.18
N VAL A 120 47.06 -11.48 -14.77
CA VAL A 120 48.00 -10.69 -15.54
C VAL A 120 48.80 -9.86 -14.53
N PRO A 121 50.14 -9.99 -14.47
CA PRO A 121 50.99 -9.14 -13.63
C PRO A 121 50.68 -7.66 -13.87
N ASP A 122 50.56 -6.89 -12.78
CA ASP A 122 49.97 -5.55 -12.82
C ASP A 122 50.62 -4.59 -13.83
N ARG A 123 51.89 -4.80 -14.20
CA ARG A 123 52.61 -4.00 -15.21
C ARG A 123 52.14 -4.21 -16.67
N TRP A 124 51.34 -5.23 -16.98
CA TRP A 124 50.81 -5.51 -18.34
C TRP A 124 49.31 -5.20 -18.48
N LYS A 125 48.66 -4.74 -17.41
CA LYS A 125 47.31 -4.19 -17.47
C LYS A 125 47.41 -2.77 -18.05
N THR A 126 47.55 -2.68 -19.36
CA THR A 126 47.55 -1.43 -20.16
C THR A 126 46.28 -0.57 -20.01
N GLY A 127 45.31 -0.99 -19.19
CA GLY A 127 44.10 -0.24 -18.84
C GLY A 127 44.06 0.32 -17.40
N ARG A 128 45.06 0.06 -16.55
CA ARG A 128 45.02 0.57 -15.16
C ARG A 128 45.24 2.09 -15.05
N SER A 129 45.83 2.76 -16.04
CA SER A 129 45.82 4.23 -16.08
C SER A 129 44.42 4.83 -16.32
N ARG A 130 43.37 4.03 -16.54
CA ARG A 130 41.99 4.54 -16.58
C ARG A 130 41.13 4.08 -15.39
N ALA A 131 41.22 2.82 -14.99
CA ALA A 131 40.42 2.30 -13.87
C ALA A 131 41.03 2.52 -12.47
N ALA A 132 42.37 2.60 -12.32
CA ALA A 132 42.97 3.04 -11.05
C ALA A 132 42.84 4.56 -10.88
N TYR A 133 42.72 5.31 -11.97
CA TYR A 133 42.43 6.75 -11.95
C TYR A 133 41.01 7.07 -11.47
N ASP A 134 40.03 6.16 -11.62
CA ASP A 134 38.67 6.38 -11.13
C ASP A 134 38.53 6.14 -9.61
N HIS A 135 39.33 5.22 -9.06
CA HIS A 135 39.36 4.94 -7.63
C HIS A 135 40.42 5.72 -6.83
N ALA A 136 41.44 6.29 -7.49
CA ALA A 136 42.41 7.22 -6.90
C ALA A 136 41.95 8.70 -6.93
N THR A 137 40.65 8.95 -7.07
CA THR A 137 40.05 10.28 -6.92
C THR A 137 40.07 10.80 -5.48
N ALA A 138 40.38 9.94 -4.51
CA ALA A 138 40.80 10.39 -3.19
C ALA A 138 42.28 10.79 -3.28
N ALA A 139 42.54 12.09 -3.33
CA ALA A 139 43.89 12.68 -3.32
C ALA A 139 44.83 12.09 -2.25
N ASP A 140 44.30 11.40 -1.23
CA ASP A 140 45.05 10.70 -0.17
C ASP A 140 45.70 9.37 -0.60
N ASP A 141 45.26 8.72 -1.69
CA ASP A 141 45.86 7.45 -2.16
C ASP A 141 47.07 7.66 -3.08
N ILE A 142 47.14 8.78 -3.80
CA ILE A 142 48.29 9.15 -4.65
C ILE A 142 49.58 9.32 -3.82
N PHE A 143 49.49 9.69 -2.54
CA PHE A 143 50.65 9.87 -1.65
C PHE A 143 51.10 8.62 -0.90
N LYS A 144 50.36 7.51 -1.00
CA LYS A 144 50.73 6.22 -0.38
C LYS A 144 51.56 5.34 -1.30
N LEU A 145 51.65 5.69 -2.59
CA LEU A 145 52.55 5.03 -3.54
C LEU A 145 53.99 5.50 -3.31
N ASP A 146 54.92 4.55 -3.35
CA ASP A 146 56.34 4.80 -3.16
C ASP A 146 56.90 5.54 -4.40
N PRO A 147 57.41 6.79 -4.28
CA PRO A 147 57.76 7.65 -5.41
C PRO A 147 58.81 7.07 -6.37
N GLN A 148 59.56 6.05 -5.96
CA GLN A 148 60.59 5.40 -6.78
C GLN A 148 60.03 4.51 -7.89
N TYR A 149 58.75 4.14 -7.82
CA TYR A 149 58.08 3.27 -8.79
C TYR A 149 57.04 4.01 -9.66
N MET A 150 56.93 5.34 -9.54
CA MET A 150 56.03 6.17 -10.35
C MET A 150 56.73 6.59 -11.66
N ASP A 151 55.97 6.71 -12.75
CA ASP A 151 56.52 7.25 -13.99
C ASP A 151 56.77 8.78 -13.88
N GLU A 152 57.47 9.37 -14.84
CA GLU A 152 57.84 10.80 -14.79
C GLU A 152 56.62 11.74 -14.80
N GLU A 153 55.50 11.30 -15.39
CA GLU A 153 54.27 12.10 -15.49
C GLU A 153 53.47 12.03 -14.18
N GLU A 154 53.32 10.84 -13.62
CA GLU A 154 52.72 10.56 -12.30
C GLU A 154 53.54 11.21 -11.17
N TYR A 155 54.87 11.18 -11.25
CA TYR A 155 55.75 11.87 -10.30
C TYR A 155 55.56 13.39 -10.38
N ALA A 156 55.41 13.95 -11.59
CA ALA A 156 55.12 15.37 -11.76
C ALA A 156 53.75 15.74 -11.16
N GLU A 157 52.72 14.91 -11.33
CA GLU A 157 51.41 15.09 -10.69
C GLU A 157 51.47 14.96 -9.17
N TRP A 158 52.23 14.00 -8.64
CA TRP A 158 52.48 13.83 -7.21
C TRP A 158 53.13 15.07 -6.59
N ILE A 159 54.15 15.63 -7.25
CA ILE A 159 54.80 16.88 -6.82
C ILE A 159 53.81 18.06 -6.89
N ARG A 160 53.05 18.20 -7.97
CA ARG A 160 52.04 19.29 -8.10
C ARG A 160 50.96 19.16 -7.03
N ALA A 161 50.43 17.97 -6.79
CA ALA A 161 49.45 17.71 -5.75
C ALA A 161 50.03 17.95 -4.35
N GLY A 162 51.29 17.59 -4.11
CA GLY A 162 51.98 17.79 -2.84
C GLY A 162 52.22 19.27 -2.56
N MET A 163 52.59 20.03 -3.58
CA MET A 163 52.72 21.48 -3.51
C MET A 163 51.36 22.17 -3.34
N TYR A 164 50.31 21.69 -4.01
CA TYR A 164 48.95 22.21 -3.85
C TYR A 164 48.42 22.00 -2.43
N ARG A 165 48.65 20.83 -1.83
CA ARG A 165 48.30 20.54 -0.42
C ARG A 165 49.03 21.45 0.57
N LYS A 166 50.32 21.71 0.35
CA LYS A 166 51.12 22.60 1.22
C LYS A 166 50.66 24.07 1.13
N THR A 167 50.19 24.50 -0.04
CA THR A 167 49.75 25.88 -0.29
C THR A 167 48.27 26.11 0.03
N HIS A 168 47.42 25.09 -0.14
CA HIS A 168 45.96 25.14 0.07
C HIS A 168 45.52 24.25 1.25
N ALA A 169 46.38 24.06 2.24
CA ALA A 169 46.10 23.24 3.43
C ALA A 169 44.80 23.66 4.13
N GLN A 170 44.58 24.98 4.25
CA GLN A 170 43.37 25.54 4.85
C GLN A 170 42.10 25.23 4.05
N GLU A 171 42.18 25.21 2.71
CA GLU A 171 41.04 24.86 1.86
C GLU A 171 40.68 23.37 1.99
N TYR A 172 41.70 22.50 2.06
CA TYR A 172 41.50 21.06 2.24
C TYR A 172 40.86 20.75 3.60
N GLU A 173 41.27 21.45 4.67
CA GLU A 173 40.63 21.34 5.98
C GLU A 173 39.17 21.80 5.94
N GLN A 174 38.87 22.92 5.28
CA GLN A 174 37.50 23.39 5.12
C GLN A 174 36.64 22.42 4.30
N GLU A 175 37.19 21.84 3.24
CA GLU A 175 36.49 20.84 2.42
C GLU A 175 36.25 19.55 3.20
N ARG A 176 37.25 19.07 3.96
CA ARG A 176 37.07 17.93 4.88
C ARG A 176 36.00 18.20 5.92
N GLN A 177 35.98 19.39 6.52
CA GLN A 177 34.94 19.79 7.48
C GLN A 177 33.55 19.84 6.83
N LYS A 178 33.42 20.40 5.62
CA LYS A 178 32.15 20.41 4.86
C LYS A 178 31.70 19.00 4.51
N LYS A 179 32.60 18.12 4.07
CA LYS A 179 32.31 16.72 3.74
C LYS A 179 31.88 15.95 4.99
N ALA A 180 32.59 16.12 6.11
CA ALA A 180 32.25 15.53 7.40
C ALA A 180 30.88 16.03 7.91
N ALA A 181 30.59 17.33 7.83
CA ALA A 181 29.30 17.89 8.20
C ALA A 181 28.15 17.36 7.33
N ARG A 182 28.36 17.24 6.01
CA ARG A 182 27.36 16.65 5.10
C ARG A 182 27.15 15.17 5.38
N ALA A 183 28.21 14.41 5.65
CA ALA A 183 28.14 13.01 6.01
C ALA A 183 27.40 12.81 7.35
N ALA A 184 27.71 13.64 8.36
CA ALA A 184 27.03 13.62 9.65
C ALA A 184 25.54 13.94 9.50
N LYS A 185 25.17 14.96 8.72
CA LYS A 185 23.77 15.29 8.43
C LYS A 185 23.02 14.15 7.74
N ARG A 186 23.65 13.53 6.72
CA ARG A 186 23.09 12.35 6.03
C ARG A 186 22.93 11.15 6.97
N ALA A 187 23.89 10.93 7.87
CA ALA A 187 23.82 9.87 8.86
C ALA A 187 22.68 10.10 9.86
N GLN A 188 22.50 11.33 10.35
CA GLN A 188 21.38 11.70 11.21
C GLN A 188 20.03 11.53 10.51
N GLU A 189 19.91 12.00 9.27
CA GLU A 189 18.68 11.83 8.47
C GLU A 189 18.37 10.35 8.23
N LYS A 190 19.38 9.53 7.91
CA LYS A 190 19.23 8.08 7.75
C LYS A 190 18.81 7.41 9.06
N ALA A 191 19.34 7.84 10.20
CA ALA A 191 18.95 7.34 11.52
C ALA A 191 17.49 7.66 11.83
N LEU A 192 17.06 8.91 11.65
CA LEU A 192 15.66 9.31 11.83
C LEU A 192 14.72 8.57 10.88
N LYS A 193 15.13 8.38 9.62
CA LYS A 193 14.36 7.58 8.66
C LYS A 193 14.25 6.12 9.07
N ALA A 194 15.31 5.52 9.61
CA ALA A 194 15.30 4.15 10.10
C ALA A 194 14.41 3.99 11.34
N GLU A 195 14.43 4.96 12.28
CA GLU A 195 13.55 4.95 13.45
C GLU A 195 12.07 5.08 13.06
N THR A 196 11.74 6.02 12.16
CA THR A 196 10.37 6.19 11.66
C THR A 196 9.88 4.96 10.90
N ALA A 197 10.74 4.34 10.08
CA ALA A 197 10.40 3.10 9.38
C ALA A 197 10.14 1.94 10.36
N ARG A 198 10.95 1.81 11.43
CA ARG A 198 10.73 0.80 12.48
C ARG A 198 9.40 1.01 13.21
N LEU A 199 9.08 2.24 13.58
CA LEU A 199 7.79 2.56 14.21
C LEU A 199 6.60 2.28 13.28
N ALA A 200 6.73 2.59 11.98
CA ALA A 200 5.70 2.29 10.99
C ALA A 200 5.48 0.77 10.83
N GLN A 201 6.54 -0.03 10.79
CA GLN A 201 6.44 -1.49 10.72
C GLN A 201 5.74 -2.08 11.94
N ILE A 202 6.05 -1.58 13.15
CA ILE A 202 5.38 -2.01 14.38
C ILE A 202 3.88 -1.68 14.33
N ALA A 203 3.53 -0.45 13.91
CA ALA A 203 2.14 -0.03 13.79
C ALA A 203 1.36 -0.86 12.75
N GLU A 204 2.01 -1.23 11.63
CA GLU A 204 1.40 -2.08 10.62
C GLU A 204 1.18 -3.52 11.13
N ALA A 205 2.16 -4.08 11.84
CA ALA A 205 2.04 -5.40 12.46
C ALA A 205 0.92 -5.43 13.50
N GLU A 206 0.78 -4.39 14.33
CA GLU A 206 -0.32 -4.27 15.29
C GLU A 206 -1.69 -4.19 14.59
N ARG A 207 -1.79 -3.40 13.51
CA ARG A 207 -3.01 -3.32 12.69
C ARG A 207 -3.38 -4.69 12.10
N LYS A 208 -2.40 -5.44 11.59
CA LYS A 208 -2.60 -6.81 11.08
C LYS A 208 -3.09 -7.75 12.18
N ARG A 209 -2.43 -7.74 13.34
CA ARG A 209 -2.83 -8.56 14.50
C ARG A 209 -4.26 -8.27 14.95
N LYS A 210 -4.63 -6.99 15.08
CA LYS A 210 -5.99 -6.57 15.47
C LYS A 210 -7.05 -6.98 14.45
N LYS A 211 -6.73 -6.98 13.15
CA LYS A 211 -7.63 -7.49 12.11
C LYS A 211 -7.85 -9.00 12.23
N LEU A 212 -6.79 -9.76 12.46
CA LEU A 212 -6.87 -11.22 12.65
C LEU A 212 -7.68 -11.58 13.89
N GLU A 213 -7.43 -10.92 15.02
CA GLU A 213 -8.18 -11.14 16.27
C GLU A 213 -9.68 -10.86 16.09
N LYS A 214 -10.04 -9.76 15.42
CA LYS A 214 -11.43 -9.46 15.08
C LYS A 214 -12.05 -10.53 14.17
N ALA A 215 -11.30 -11.04 13.21
CA ALA A 215 -11.77 -12.10 12.33
C ALA A 215 -12.01 -13.42 13.09
N ILE A 216 -11.10 -13.80 13.99
CA ILE A 216 -11.24 -14.98 14.86
C ILE A 216 -12.48 -14.83 15.75
N ARG A 217 -12.63 -13.69 16.44
CA ARG A 217 -13.78 -13.43 17.30
C ARG A 217 -15.11 -13.47 16.54
N ARG A 218 -15.12 -12.93 15.31
CA ARG A 218 -16.31 -13.01 14.43
C ARG A 218 -16.61 -14.46 14.04
N ALA A 219 -15.59 -15.26 13.73
CA ALA A 219 -15.76 -16.67 13.39
C ALA A 219 -16.27 -17.50 14.59
N GLU A 220 -15.78 -17.23 15.80
CA GLU A 220 -16.28 -17.86 17.02
C GLU A 220 -17.74 -17.52 17.30
N TYR A 221 -18.11 -16.24 17.18
CA TYR A 221 -19.50 -15.81 17.31
C TYR A 221 -20.41 -16.50 16.29
N ALA A 222 -19.99 -16.58 15.03
CA ALA A 222 -20.73 -17.29 13.99
C ALA A 222 -20.91 -18.79 14.32
N ARG A 223 -19.90 -19.44 14.89
CA ARG A 223 -20.00 -20.84 15.34
C ARG A 223 -20.94 -21.02 16.53
N GLN A 224 -20.93 -20.10 17.49
CA GLN A 224 -21.89 -20.13 18.61
C GLN A 224 -23.32 -19.99 18.09
N GLU A 225 -23.55 -19.05 17.18
CA GLU A 225 -24.85 -18.81 16.54
C GLU A 225 -25.32 -20.02 15.70
N TYR A 226 -24.40 -20.69 15.01
CA TYR A 226 -24.68 -21.96 14.35
C TYR A 226 -25.21 -23.01 15.33
N HIS A 227 -24.55 -23.17 16.47
CA HIS A 227 -24.97 -24.15 17.48
C HIS A 227 -26.30 -23.77 18.17
N THR A 228 -26.53 -22.50 18.46
CA THR A 228 -27.80 -22.05 19.06
C THR A 228 -28.96 -22.25 18.10
N ARG A 229 -28.81 -21.88 16.83
CA ARG A 229 -29.84 -22.09 15.80
C ARG A 229 -30.14 -23.57 15.58
N TRP A 230 -29.11 -24.42 15.53
CA TRP A 230 -29.32 -25.87 15.47
C TRP A 230 -30.11 -26.40 16.67
N LYS A 231 -29.83 -25.92 17.89
CA LYS A 231 -30.60 -26.30 19.09
C LYS A 231 -32.05 -25.87 18.99
N ILE A 232 -32.31 -24.64 18.53
CA ILE A 232 -33.66 -24.10 18.34
C ILE A 232 -34.43 -24.91 17.30
N LEU A 233 -33.82 -25.21 16.15
CA LEU A 233 -34.46 -26.00 15.09
C LEU A 233 -34.78 -27.42 15.52
N LEU A 234 -33.92 -28.05 16.32
CA LEU A 234 -34.14 -29.40 16.84
C LEU A 234 -35.15 -29.45 18.00
N ALA A 235 -35.27 -28.37 18.78
CA ALA A 235 -36.21 -28.27 19.89
C ALA A 235 -37.62 -27.87 19.46
N ALA A 236 -37.76 -27.19 18.32
CA ALA A 236 -39.05 -26.77 17.80
C ALA A 236 -39.90 -28.00 17.41
N PRO A 237 -41.15 -28.12 17.94
CA PRO A 237 -42.03 -29.24 17.61
C PRO A 237 -42.43 -29.22 16.12
N SER A 238 -42.63 -30.39 15.53
CA SER A 238 -43.01 -30.54 14.10
C SER A 238 -44.31 -29.83 13.72
N ASP A 239 -45.16 -29.57 14.71
CA ASP A 239 -46.52 -29.08 14.52
C ASP A 239 -46.60 -27.54 14.52
N GLN A 240 -45.48 -26.85 14.80
CA GLN A 240 -45.40 -25.40 14.63
C GLN A 240 -45.20 -25.08 13.15
N SER A 241 -46.23 -24.46 12.56
CA SER A 241 -46.30 -23.92 11.21
C SER A 241 -45.39 -22.70 10.98
N ASP A 242 -44.16 -22.75 11.50
CA ASP A 242 -43.15 -21.75 11.19
C ASP A 242 -42.58 -22.09 9.82
N SER A 243 -42.95 -21.27 8.83
CA SER A 243 -42.45 -21.37 7.46
C SER A 243 -40.94 -21.07 7.45
N LEU A 244 -40.10 -22.09 7.50
CA LEU A 244 -38.65 -21.94 7.48
C LEU A 244 -38.20 -21.50 6.08
N GLY A 245 -37.31 -20.51 6.04
CA GLY A 245 -36.60 -20.13 4.82
C GLY A 245 -35.19 -20.73 4.74
N PHE A 246 -34.56 -20.54 3.59
CA PHE A 246 -33.17 -20.87 3.32
C PHE A 246 -32.23 -20.19 4.32
N ALA A 247 -32.48 -18.93 4.69
CA ALA A 247 -31.69 -18.17 5.66
C ALA A 247 -31.84 -18.67 7.12
N ASP A 248 -32.92 -19.38 7.43
CA ASP A 248 -33.17 -19.89 8.79
C ASP A 248 -32.42 -21.20 9.06
N ILE A 249 -31.99 -21.89 8.01
CA ILE A 249 -31.18 -23.09 8.12
C ILE A 249 -29.75 -22.69 8.52
N PRO A 250 -29.19 -23.25 9.61
CA PRO A 250 -27.85 -22.95 10.08
C PRO A 250 -26.80 -23.64 9.20
N TRP A 251 -26.46 -23.00 8.08
CA TRP A 251 -25.43 -23.47 7.16
C TRP A 251 -24.02 -23.40 7.78
N PRO A 252 -23.14 -24.39 7.53
CA PRO A 252 -21.80 -24.43 8.10
C PRO A 252 -20.83 -23.53 7.31
N VAL A 253 -21.16 -22.25 7.14
CA VAL A 253 -20.34 -21.25 6.45
C VAL A 253 -20.37 -19.91 7.18
N LEU A 254 -19.25 -19.19 7.18
CA LEU A 254 -19.17 -17.90 7.89
C LEU A 254 -20.05 -16.81 7.27
N ALA A 255 -20.32 -16.87 5.96
CA ALA A 255 -21.13 -15.89 5.25
C ALA A 255 -22.58 -15.84 5.77
N ALA A 256 -23.15 -17.00 6.14
CA ALA A 256 -24.51 -17.14 6.65
C ALA A 256 -24.81 -16.34 7.93
N TYR A 257 -23.76 -15.95 8.66
CA TYR A 257 -23.86 -15.24 9.94
C TYR A 257 -23.43 -13.78 9.87
N ARG A 258 -23.02 -13.28 8.70
CA ARG A 258 -22.72 -11.86 8.49
C ARG A 258 -23.97 -11.09 8.10
N GLU A 259 -24.66 -11.59 7.07
CA GLU A 259 -25.83 -10.97 6.47
C GLU A 259 -26.83 -12.09 6.17
N ARG A 260 -27.97 -12.08 6.87
CA ARG A 260 -28.93 -13.20 6.91
C ARG A 260 -29.49 -13.54 5.52
N ASP A 261 -29.70 -12.53 4.69
CA ASP A 261 -30.40 -12.67 3.41
C ASP A 261 -29.46 -12.71 2.20
N ALA A 262 -28.15 -12.60 2.42
CA ALA A 262 -27.16 -12.52 1.35
C ALA A 262 -26.60 -13.87 0.91
N LEU A 263 -26.94 -14.96 1.60
CA LEU A 263 -26.37 -16.28 1.32
C LEU A 263 -27.00 -16.90 0.05
N SER A 264 -26.15 -17.17 -0.94
CA SER A 264 -26.49 -17.98 -2.12
C SER A 264 -26.06 -19.43 -1.94
N VAL A 265 -26.59 -20.32 -2.78
CA VAL A 265 -26.13 -21.71 -2.86
C VAL A 265 -24.66 -21.77 -3.31
N ASP A 266 -24.24 -20.82 -4.15
CA ASP A 266 -22.86 -20.73 -4.65
C ASP A 266 -21.82 -20.44 -3.55
N ASP A 267 -22.25 -19.85 -2.44
CA ASP A 267 -21.37 -19.57 -1.29
C ASP A 267 -21.03 -20.84 -0.49
N LEU A 268 -21.73 -21.95 -0.74
CA LEU A 268 -21.52 -23.25 -0.10
C LEU A 268 -20.37 -24.01 -0.78
N THR A 269 -19.19 -23.37 -0.83
CA THR A 269 -17.98 -23.94 -1.39
C THR A 269 -17.28 -24.89 -0.41
N VAL A 270 -16.46 -25.80 -0.96
CA VAL A 270 -15.66 -26.76 -0.17
C VAL A 270 -14.78 -26.02 0.83
N ASP A 271 -14.10 -24.97 0.40
CA ASP A 271 -13.20 -24.16 1.23
C ASP A 271 -13.94 -23.42 2.35
N ALA A 272 -15.10 -22.85 2.05
CA ALA A 272 -15.90 -22.12 3.04
C ALA A 272 -16.42 -23.06 4.14
N ILE A 273 -16.85 -24.26 3.75
CA ILE A 273 -17.32 -25.30 4.67
C ILE A 273 -16.15 -25.86 5.49
N ALA A 274 -15.01 -26.13 4.85
CA ALA A 274 -13.80 -26.60 5.53
C ALA A 274 -13.30 -25.60 6.57
N ALA A 275 -13.19 -24.32 6.21
CA ALA A 275 -12.76 -23.25 7.10
C ALA A 275 -13.69 -23.04 8.30
N PHE A 276 -14.97 -23.37 8.15
CA PHE A 276 -15.96 -23.27 9.22
C PHE A 276 -15.90 -24.47 10.19
N ILE A 277 -15.88 -25.69 9.64
CA ILE A 277 -15.92 -26.93 10.44
C ILE A 277 -14.56 -27.24 11.09
N ILE A 278 -13.46 -26.92 10.39
CA ILE A 278 -12.09 -27.20 10.79
C ILE A 278 -11.36 -25.86 10.92
N PRO A 279 -11.44 -25.19 12.08
CA PRO A 279 -10.76 -23.92 12.26
C PRO A 279 -9.25 -24.14 12.13
N SER A 280 -8.61 -23.49 11.15
CA SER A 280 -7.14 -23.59 10.94
C SER A 280 -6.30 -23.14 12.14
N SER A 281 -6.94 -22.51 13.14
CA SER A 281 -6.29 -22.06 14.38
C SER A 281 -6.14 -23.15 15.44
N ILE A 282 -6.83 -24.29 15.29
CA ILE A 282 -6.77 -25.39 16.25
C ILE A 282 -6.10 -26.57 15.55
N GLU A 283 -4.94 -26.99 16.04
CA GLU A 283 -4.34 -28.27 15.66
C GLU A 283 -5.27 -29.38 16.16
N MET A 284 -6.19 -29.81 15.29
CA MET A 284 -7.07 -30.93 15.55
C MET A 284 -6.41 -32.21 15.05
N ASP A 285 -6.45 -33.26 15.86
CA ASP A 285 -6.04 -34.58 15.39
C ASP A 285 -6.86 -34.98 14.17
N LYS A 286 -6.23 -35.73 13.25
CA LYS A 286 -6.90 -36.27 12.06
C LYS A 286 -8.19 -37.04 12.40
N ASN A 287 -8.23 -37.70 13.57
CA ASN A 287 -9.40 -38.42 14.04
C ASN A 287 -10.54 -37.47 14.43
N HIS A 288 -10.26 -36.43 15.22
CA HIS A 288 -11.23 -35.41 15.61
C HIS A 288 -11.77 -34.65 14.39
N ARG A 289 -10.91 -34.37 13.41
CA ARG A 289 -11.31 -33.78 12.12
C ARG A 289 -12.33 -34.67 11.38
N LYS A 290 -12.01 -35.95 11.21
CA LYS A 290 -12.90 -36.92 10.55
C LYS A 290 -14.21 -37.09 11.31
N GLU A 291 -14.18 -37.08 12.64
CA GLU A 291 -15.38 -37.16 13.47
C GLU A 291 -16.30 -35.95 13.27
N LYS A 292 -15.75 -34.73 13.24
CA LYS A 292 -16.54 -33.51 12.98
C LYS A 292 -17.15 -33.48 11.58
N LEU A 293 -16.41 -33.93 10.57
CA LEU A 293 -16.94 -34.08 9.21
C LEU A 293 -18.07 -35.12 9.17
N ARG A 294 -17.94 -36.24 9.87
CA ARG A 294 -19.01 -37.26 9.95
C ARG A 294 -20.24 -36.77 10.71
N GLU A 295 -20.04 -36.06 11.82
CA GLU A 295 -21.12 -35.44 12.60
C GLU A 295 -21.94 -34.47 11.74
N THR A 296 -21.26 -33.59 10.99
CA THR A 296 -21.91 -32.64 10.09
C THR A 296 -22.57 -33.33 8.90
N PHE A 297 -21.95 -34.35 8.32
CA PHE A 297 -22.54 -35.16 7.26
C PHE A 297 -23.84 -35.83 7.70
N LEU A 298 -23.87 -36.42 8.90
CA LEU A 298 -25.08 -37.06 9.45
C LEU A 298 -26.20 -36.05 9.72
N ARG A 299 -25.86 -34.80 10.06
CA ARG A 299 -26.84 -33.71 10.25
C ARG A 299 -27.44 -33.23 8.93
N PHE A 300 -26.63 -33.13 7.88
CA PHE A 300 -27.05 -32.68 6.56
C PHE A 300 -27.36 -33.82 5.58
N HIS A 301 -27.59 -35.04 6.08
CA HIS A 301 -27.94 -36.15 5.20
C HIS A 301 -29.29 -35.88 4.52
N PRO A 302 -29.39 -35.96 3.17
CA PRO A 302 -30.56 -35.50 2.43
C PRO A 302 -31.83 -36.20 2.90
N ASP A 303 -31.83 -37.53 3.03
CA ASP A 303 -32.98 -38.31 3.50
C ASP A 303 -33.50 -37.90 4.89
N LYS A 304 -32.59 -37.77 5.88
CA LYS A 304 -32.95 -37.39 7.25
C LYS A 304 -33.38 -35.93 7.35
N PHE A 305 -32.76 -35.05 6.56
CA PHE A 305 -33.09 -33.64 6.55
C PHE A 305 -34.44 -33.41 5.86
N GLU A 306 -34.68 -34.07 4.74
CA GLU A 306 -35.94 -33.97 3.99
C GLU A 306 -37.13 -34.43 4.82
N GLY A 307 -37.04 -35.62 5.43
CA GLY A 307 -38.13 -36.15 6.26
C GLY A 307 -38.44 -35.33 7.51
N ARG A 308 -37.49 -34.54 8.02
CA ARG A 308 -37.62 -33.83 9.31
C ARG A 308 -37.90 -32.34 9.16
N PHE A 309 -37.36 -31.68 8.14
CA PHE A 309 -37.40 -30.23 8.00
C PHE A 309 -38.13 -29.75 6.75
N MET A 310 -38.18 -30.52 5.65
CA MET A 310 -38.77 -30.02 4.40
C MET A 310 -40.27 -29.75 4.52
N ALA A 311 -40.99 -30.47 5.37
CA ALA A 311 -42.40 -30.19 5.68
C ALA A 311 -42.63 -28.79 6.29
N ARG A 312 -41.59 -28.20 6.89
CA ARG A 312 -41.63 -26.86 7.50
C ARG A 312 -41.06 -25.77 6.57
N VAL A 313 -40.32 -26.15 5.53
CA VAL A 313 -39.70 -25.20 4.60
C VAL A 313 -40.73 -24.71 3.59
N ARG A 314 -40.72 -23.39 3.32
CA ARG A 314 -41.56 -22.77 2.29
C ARG A 314 -41.38 -23.45 0.95
N GLU A 315 -42.48 -23.78 0.26
CA GLU A 315 -42.45 -24.49 -1.03
C GLU A 315 -41.53 -23.81 -2.07
N LYS A 316 -41.53 -22.48 -2.13
CA LYS A 316 -40.66 -21.68 -3.03
C LYS A 316 -39.17 -21.80 -2.73
N GLU A 317 -38.80 -22.19 -1.51
CA GLU A 317 -37.41 -22.27 -1.04
C GLU A 317 -36.93 -23.71 -0.90
N GLN A 318 -37.83 -24.70 -0.96
CA GLN A 318 -37.50 -26.12 -0.85
C GLN A 318 -36.45 -26.58 -1.88
N GLU A 319 -36.57 -26.12 -3.13
CA GLU A 319 -35.59 -26.45 -4.18
C GLU A 319 -34.20 -25.90 -3.85
N ARG A 320 -34.12 -24.63 -3.44
CA ARG A 320 -32.86 -23.98 -3.02
C ARG A 320 -32.24 -24.69 -1.81
N VAL A 321 -33.06 -25.11 -0.85
CA VAL A 321 -32.60 -25.85 0.33
C VAL A 321 -32.05 -27.21 -0.06
N ARG A 322 -32.74 -27.96 -0.94
CA ARG A 322 -32.25 -29.25 -1.46
C ARG A 322 -30.93 -29.10 -2.19
N GLU A 323 -30.80 -28.07 -3.01
CA GLU A 323 -29.57 -27.76 -3.73
C GLU A 323 -28.41 -27.46 -2.76
N GLY A 324 -28.67 -26.63 -1.74
CA GLY A 324 -27.69 -26.29 -0.71
C GLY A 324 -27.23 -27.49 0.12
N ILE A 325 -28.16 -28.37 0.50
CA ILE A 325 -27.83 -29.64 1.16
C ILE A 325 -26.98 -30.52 0.25
N GLY A 326 -27.35 -30.62 -1.03
CA GLY A 326 -26.58 -31.35 -2.03
C GLY A 326 -25.15 -30.81 -2.17
N ALA A 327 -24.98 -29.48 -2.20
CA ALA A 327 -23.68 -28.83 -2.24
C ALA A 327 -22.83 -29.18 -1.01
N ILE A 328 -23.41 -29.11 0.19
CA ILE A 328 -22.72 -29.46 1.44
C ILE A 328 -22.31 -30.93 1.47
N VAL A 329 -23.19 -31.85 1.08
CA VAL A 329 -22.87 -33.28 1.06
C VAL A 329 -21.75 -33.59 0.07
N ARG A 330 -21.75 -32.96 -1.12
CA ARG A 330 -20.64 -33.06 -2.08
C ARG A 330 -19.33 -32.53 -1.50
N ALA A 331 -19.38 -31.35 -0.86
CA ALA A 331 -18.21 -30.74 -0.22
C ALA A 331 -17.66 -31.59 0.93
N LEU A 332 -18.51 -32.11 1.80
CA LEU A 332 -18.12 -32.99 2.90
C LEU A 332 -17.51 -34.30 2.41
N ASN A 333 -18.05 -34.89 1.35
CA ASN A 333 -17.47 -36.08 0.73
C ASN A 333 -16.08 -35.80 0.16
N ALA A 334 -15.91 -34.68 -0.55
CA ALA A 334 -14.60 -34.25 -1.07
C ALA A 334 -13.56 -34.12 0.07
N LEU A 335 -13.92 -33.45 1.17
CA LEU A 335 -13.07 -33.30 2.34
C LEU A 335 -12.74 -34.62 3.04
N MET A 336 -13.69 -35.57 3.08
CA MET A 336 -13.44 -36.90 3.65
C MET A 336 -12.54 -37.76 2.75
N THR A 337 -12.56 -37.55 1.43
CA THR A 337 -11.70 -38.27 0.47
C THR A 337 -10.28 -37.71 0.41
N GLU A 338 -10.10 -36.38 0.54
CA GLU A 338 -8.77 -35.75 0.57
C GLU A 338 -7.96 -36.10 1.83
N ASP A 339 -8.63 -36.51 2.92
CA ASP A 339 -7.99 -36.95 4.18
C ASP A 339 -7.63 -38.46 4.20
N LYS A 340 -7.81 -39.19 3.08
CA LYS A 340 -7.30 -40.56 2.90
C LYS A 340 -5.95 -40.53 2.21
#